data_AF-A0A521YQL4-F1
#
_entry.id   AF-A0A521YQL4-F1
#
_cell.length_a   1.000
_cell.length_b   1.000
_cell.length_c   1.000
_cell.angle_alpha   90.00
_cell.angle_beta   90.00
_cell.angle_gamma   90.00
#
_symmetry.space_group_name_H-M   'P 1'
#
loop_
_entity.id
_entity.type
_entity.pdbx_description
1 polymer ?
#
loop_
_entity_poly.entity_id
_entity_poly.type
_entity_poly.pdbx_seq_one_letter_code
_entity_poly.pdbx_strand_id
1 'polypeptide(L)' 'GAAAHAHLVVLQAADPVEALRLRATRLHVIRDGKVIAATPPATAALSLPGRPDSTSFRLSR' A
#
# COMPACT_ATOMS: atom_id res chain seq x y z
N GLY A 1 3.09 -29.43 14.75
CA GLY A 1 3.15 -28.89 13.38
C GLY A 1 1.81 -28.30 13.03
N ALA A 2 1.76 -27.01 12.74
CA ALA A 2 0.60 -26.37 12.13
C ALA A 2 1.17 -25.34 11.15
N ALA A 3 1.10 -25.64 9.86
CA ALA A 3 1.32 -24.61 8.86
C ALA A 3 0.11 -23.67 8.94
N ALA A 4 0.24 -22.57 9.67
CA ALA A 4 -0.80 -21.56 9.71
C ALA A 4 -1.07 -21.10 8.28
N HIS A 5 -2.33 -21.19 7.84
CA HIS A 5 -2.71 -20.72 6.51
C HIS A 5 -2.44 -19.21 6.42
N ALA A 6 -1.71 -18.77 5.38
CA ALA A 6 -1.30 -17.38 5.25
C ALA A 6 -2.51 -16.50 4.91
N HIS A 7 -2.95 -15.70 5.89
CA HIS A 7 -4.07 -14.75 5.78
C HIS A 7 -3.57 -13.37 6.15
N LEU A 8 -3.41 -12.52 5.14
CA LEU A 8 -2.76 -11.23 5.32
C LEU A 8 -3.22 -10.20 4.29
N VAL A 9 -3.00 -8.94 4.63
CA VAL A 9 -3.25 -7.79 3.77
C VAL A 9 -1.96 -6.99 3.69
N VAL A 10 -1.55 -6.65 2.47
CA VAL A 10 -0.38 -5.78 2.24
C VAL A 10 -0.87 -4.35 2.06
N LEU A 11 -0.41 -3.44 2.91
CA LEU A 11 -0.74 -2.01 2.86
C LEU A 11 0.39 -1.21 2.21
N GLN A 12 0.05 -0.18 1.44
CA GLN A 12 1.01 0.78 0.90
C GLN A 12 1.47 1.77 1.99
N ALA A 13 2.26 1.28 2.95
CA ALA A 13 2.81 2.06 4.05
C ALA A 13 4.10 1.44 4.58
N ALA A 14 4.96 2.24 5.21
CA ALA A 14 6.22 1.76 5.80
C ALA A 14 6.01 1.22 7.21
N ASP A 15 5.02 1.76 7.92
CA ASP A 15 4.69 1.42 9.29
C ASP A 15 3.18 1.64 9.56
N PRO A 16 2.64 1.17 10.71
CA PRO A 16 1.22 1.35 11.04
C PRO A 16 0.78 2.81 11.20
N VAL A 17 1.69 3.70 11.61
CA VAL A 17 1.38 5.13 11.79
C VAL A 17 1.17 5.79 10.43
N GLU A 18 2.05 5.54 9.46
CA GLU A 18 1.88 5.96 8.08
C GLU A 18 0.62 5.34 7.46
N ALA A 19 0.36 4.05 7.72
CA ALA A 19 -0.82 3.36 7.21
C ALA A 19 -2.12 4.04 7.66
N LEU A 20 -2.19 4.42 8.94
CA LEU A 20 -3.34 5.15 9.49
C LEU A 20 -3.44 6.57 8.91
N ARG A 21 -2.33 7.31 8.91
CA ARG A 21 -2.27 8.70 8.43
C ARG A 21 -2.74 8.82 6.98
N LEU A 22 -2.27 7.92 6.11
CA LEU A 22 -2.57 7.94 4.69
C LEU A 22 -3.84 7.19 4.31
N ARG A 23 -4.49 6.48 5.24
CA ARG A 23 -5.54 5.50 4.93
C ARG A 23 -5.06 4.55 3.83
N ALA A 24 -3.91 3.94 4.07
CA ALA A 24 -3.11 3.27 3.04
C ALA A 24 -3.90 2.24 2.22
N THR A 25 -3.67 2.26 0.91
CA THR A 25 -4.26 1.31 -0.04
C THR A 25 -3.90 -0.12 0.32
N ARG A 26 -4.89 -1.00 0.28
CA ARG A 26 -4.68 -2.45 0.33
C ARG A 26 -4.17 -2.89 -1.04
N LEU A 27 -2.86 -3.04 -1.17
CA LEU A 27 -2.22 -3.47 -2.40
C LEU A 27 -2.61 -4.90 -2.74
N HIS A 28 -2.63 -5.78 -1.73
CA HIS A 28 -2.98 -7.18 -1.90
C HIS A 28 -3.78 -7.68 -0.71
N VAL A 29 -4.76 -8.55 -1.00
CA VAL A 29 -5.44 -9.39 -0.01
C VAL A 29 -5.07 -10.83 -0.30
N ILE A 30 -4.54 -11.54 0.69
CA ILE A 30 -4.01 -12.90 0.56
C ILE A 30 -4.79 -13.85 1.47
N ARG A 31 -5.29 -14.95 0.89
CA ARG A 31 -5.99 -16.05 1.56
C ARG A 31 -5.34 -17.37 1.14
N ASP A 32 -5.02 -18.24 2.10
CA ASP A 32 -4.28 -19.48 1.87
C ASP A 32 -3.01 -19.32 1.02
N GLY A 33 -2.28 -18.23 1.21
CA GLY A 33 -1.06 -17.94 0.42
C GLY A 33 -1.32 -17.53 -1.03
N LYS A 34 -2.58 -17.33 -1.44
CA LYS A 34 -2.94 -16.83 -2.78
C LYS A 34 -3.45 -15.40 -2.70
N VAL A 35 -3.02 -14.56 -3.63
CA VAL A 35 -3.60 -13.22 -3.81
C VAL A 35 -5.01 -13.38 -4.38
N ILE A 36 -6.02 -12.89 -3.65
CA ILE A 36 -7.43 -12.96 -4.06
C ILE A 36 -7.99 -11.61 -4.52
N ALA A 37 -7.31 -10.51 -4.19
CA ALA A 37 -7.63 -9.17 -4.67
C ALA A 37 -6.36 -8.33 -4.73
N ALA A 38 -6.29 -7.42 -5.70
CA ALA A 38 -5.19 -6.48 -5.87
C ALA A 38 -5.71 -5.08 -6.21
N THR A 39 -4.95 -4.06 -5.84
CA THR A 39 -5.22 -2.66 -6.20
C THR A 39 -3.88 -2.00 -6.51
N PRO A 40 -3.77 -1.20 -7.59
CA PRO A 40 -2.54 -0.47 -7.87
C PRO A 40 -2.18 0.49 -6.72
N PRO A 41 -0.90 0.82 -6.52
CA PRO A 41 -0.51 1.84 -5.56
C PRO A 41 -1.22 3.17 -5.83
N ALA A 42 -1.66 3.84 -4.77
CA ALA A 42 -2.17 5.19 -4.85
C ALA A 42 -1.03 6.16 -5.16
N THR A 43 -1.20 6.89 -6.27
CA THR A 43 -0.32 7.98 -6.72
C THR A 43 -1.20 9.15 -7.12
N ALA A 44 -0.91 10.34 -6.58
CA ALA A 44 -1.56 11.57 -7.00
C ALA A 44 -0.76 12.19 -8.14
N ALA A 45 -1.44 12.50 -9.25
CA ALA A 45 -0.88 13.31 -10.32
C ALA A 45 -0.78 14.76 -9.86
N LEU A 46 0.31 15.42 -10.23
CA LEU A 46 0.59 16.82 -9.93
C LEU A 46 0.62 17.61 -11.24
N SER A 47 -0.10 18.72 -11.28
CA SER A 47 -0.05 19.66 -12.40
C SER A 47 0.64 20.94 -11.94
N LEU A 48 1.94 20.84 -11.66
CA LEU A 48 2.75 21.91 -11.07
C LEU A 48 4.04 22.10 -11.88
N PRO A 49 4.19 23.19 -12.66
CA PRO A 49 5.37 23.43 -13.47
C PRO A 49 6.66 23.39 -12.63
N GLY A 50 7.68 22.67 -13.14
CA GLY A 50 8.97 22.54 -12.46
C GLY A 50 8.98 21.61 -11.23
N ARG A 51 7.92 20.83 -11.01
CA ARG A 51 7.85 19.81 -9.95
C ARG A 51 7.66 18.41 -10.56
N PRO A 52 7.90 17.33 -9.80
CA PRO A 52 7.58 15.98 -10.27
C PRO A 52 6.11 15.82 -10.64
N ASP A 53 5.83 15.01 -11.65
CA ASP A 53 4.47 14.79 -12.20
C ASP A 53 3.54 14.01 -11.24
N SER A 54 4.08 13.38 -10.20
CA SER A 54 3.28 12.66 -9.23
C SER A 54 3.94 12.54 -7.85
N THR A 55 3.12 12.24 -6.85
CA THR A 55 3.58 11.89 -5.49
C THR A 55 2.70 10.81 -4.88
N SER A 56 3.23 10.08 -3.90
CA SER A 56 2.48 9.11 -3.10
C SER A 56 2.11 9.65 -1.71
N PHE A 57 2.54 10.86 -1.34
CA PHE A 57 2.40 11.46 0.01
C PHE A 57 2.96 10.61 1.18
N ARG A 58 3.72 9.56 0.86
CA ARG A 58 4.53 8.83 1.84
C ARG A 58 5.65 9.70 2.35
N LEU A 59 6.02 9.50 3.61
CA LEU A 59 7.13 10.25 4.19
C LEU A 59 8.44 9.72 3.61
N SER A 60 9.25 10.61 3.04
CA SER A 60 10.65 10.31 2.74
C SER A 60 11.37 10.16 4.08
N ARG A 61 11.82 8.95 4.41
CA ARG A 61 12.70 8.74 5.58
C ARG A 61 14.12 9.17 5.25
#